data_AF-A0A8B7N8L4-F1
#
_entry.id   AF-A0A8B7N8L4-F1
#
_cell.length_a   1.000
_cell.length_b   1.000
_cell.length_c   1.000
_cell.angle_alpha   90.00
_cell.angle_beta   90.00
_cell.angle_gamma   90.00
#
_symmetry.space_group_name_H-M   'P 1'
#
loop_
_entity.id
_entity.type
_entity.pdbx_description
1 polymer ?
#
loop_
_entity_poly.entity_id
_entity_poly.type
_entity_poly.pdbx_seq_one_letter_code
_entity_poly.pdbx_strand_id
1 'polypeptide(L)'
;MCTNVSVVCPSVVYASMLSELICCPDIQEGFLLGSSTDHTRTQITDADMGAQTSHTTRHISSYLPMDGLGEMYSGSGAVRDDTLARVTEFAHANHLSVVGWC
;
A
#
# COMPACT_ATOMS: atom_id res chain seq x y z
N MET A 1 11.35 7.41 -18.29
CA MET A 1 10.29 8.26 -17.70
C MET A 1 10.45 8.21 -16.19
N CYS A 2 10.65 9.34 -15.53
CA CYS A 2 10.68 9.39 -14.05
C CYS A 2 9.25 9.54 -13.55
N THR A 3 8.72 8.52 -12.87
CA THR A 3 7.41 8.58 -12.21
C THR A 3 7.63 9.02 -10.77
N ASN A 4 7.08 10.18 -10.41
CA ASN A 4 7.10 10.63 -9.02
C ASN A 4 6.02 9.87 -8.26
N VAL A 5 6.41 9.10 -7.24
CA VAL A 5 5.48 8.36 -6.39
C VAL A 5 5.29 9.11 -5.07
N SER A 6 4.04 9.39 -4.71
CA SER A 6 3.67 9.91 -3.40
C SER A 6 2.74 8.93 -2.68
N VAL A 7 2.77 8.96 -1.35
CA VAL A 7 1.92 8.12 -0.51
C VAL A 7 1.13 9.03 0.42
N VAL A 8 -0.18 8.80 0.50
CA VAL A 8 -1.09 9.50 1.40
C VAL A 8 -1.71 8.47 2.32
N CYS A 9 -1.51 8.66 3.63
CA CYS A 9 -2.10 7.80 4.66
C CYS A 9 -2.83 8.69 5.69
N PRO A 10 -4.14 8.51 5.91
CA PRO A 10 -4.84 9.18 6.99
C PRO A 10 -4.22 8.86 8.34
N SER A 11 -4.09 9.88 9.20
CA SER A 11 -3.49 9.72 10.54
C SER A 11 -4.18 8.66 11.39
N VAL A 12 -5.51 8.50 11.24
CA VAL A 12 -6.28 7.45 11.93
C VAL A 12 -5.87 6.04 11.50
N VAL A 13 -5.62 5.82 10.21
CA VAL A 13 -5.16 4.53 9.68
C VAL A 13 -3.74 4.26 10.16
N TYR A 14 -2.88 5.28 10.10
CA TYR A 14 -1.51 5.19 10.59
C TYR A 14 -1.45 4.90 12.09
N ALA A 15 -2.27 5.57 12.91
CA ALA A 15 -2.35 5.33 14.35
C ALA A 15 -2.89 3.94 14.68
N SER A 16 -3.91 3.46 13.94
CA SER A 16 -4.44 2.10 14.08
C SER A 16 -3.36 1.07 13.78
N MET A 17 -2.62 1.23 12.68
CA MET A 17 -1.51 0.35 12.30
C MET A 17 -0.42 0.34 13.37
N LEU A 18 -0.02 1.52 13.90
CA LEU A 18 0.94 1.59 15.00
C LEU A 18 0.45 0.89 16.26
N SER A 19 -0.85 0.99 16.57
CA SER A 19 -1.43 0.33 17.74
C SER A 19 -1.31 -1.19 17.61
N GLU A 20 -1.63 -1.77 16.45
CA GLU A 20 -1.45 -3.20 16.19
C GLU A 20 0.02 -3.61 16.39
N LEU A 21 0.94 -2.89 15.74
CA LEU A 21 2.39 -3.17 15.80
C LEU A 21 3.00 -3.05 17.21
N ILE A 22 2.45 -2.20 18.07
CA ILE A 22 2.97 -1.99 19.44
C ILE A 22 2.33 -2.97 20.44
N CYS A 23 1.05 -3.32 20.24
CA CYS A 23 0.30 -4.15 21.17
C CYS A 23 0.54 -5.65 20.96
N CYS A 24 1.01 -6.07 19.79
CA CYS A 24 1.41 -7.45 19.55
C CYS A 24 2.83 -7.73 20.08
N PRO A 25 3.03 -8.78 20.91
CA PRO A 25 4.35 -9.14 21.43
C PRO A 25 5.25 -9.78 20.35
N ASP A 26 4.66 -10.24 19.25
CA ASP A 26 5.34 -10.86 18.12
C ASP A 26 5.51 -9.87 16.96
N ILE A 27 6.45 -10.16 16.05
CA ILE A 27 6.59 -9.40 14.80
C ILE A 27 5.30 -9.55 14.01
N GLN A 28 4.66 -8.43 13.72
CA GLN A 28 3.41 -8.38 12.99
C GLN A 28 3.63 -7.78 11.61
N GLU A 29 3.10 -8.46 10.59
CA GLU A 29 3.11 -8.03 9.20
C GLU A 29 1.67 -7.83 8.72
N GLY A 30 1.46 -7.07 7.66
CA GLY A 30 0.13 -6.92 7.06
C GLY A 30 0.12 -6.20 5.72
N PHE A 31 -1.08 -6.14 5.13
CA PHE A 31 -1.30 -5.50 3.83
C PHE A 31 -1.82 -4.08 3.98
N LEU A 32 -1.32 -3.18 3.13
CA LEU A 32 -1.83 -1.82 2.99
C LEU A 32 -2.87 -1.82 1.87
N LEU A 33 -4.10 -1.48 2.21
CA LEU A 33 -5.23 -1.48 1.28
C LEU A 33 -5.67 -0.06 0.98
N GLY A 34 -6.07 0.20 -0.26
CA GLY A 34 -6.43 1.53 -0.69
C GLY A 34 -6.61 1.63 -2.20
N SER A 35 -6.18 2.76 -2.78
CA SER A 35 -6.28 3.03 -4.20
C SER A 35 -5.02 3.70 -4.74
N SER A 36 -4.81 3.59 -6.06
CA SER A 36 -3.72 4.28 -6.76
C SER A 36 -4.32 5.21 -7.80
N THR A 37 -3.86 6.44 -7.84
CA THR A 37 -4.28 7.42 -8.85
C THR A 37 -3.08 7.92 -9.63
N ASP A 38 -3.15 7.78 -10.96
CA ASP A 38 -2.12 8.28 -11.87
C ASP A 38 -2.58 9.60 -12.49
N HIS A 39 -1.68 10.57 -12.53
CA HIS A 39 -1.93 11.84 -13.19
C HIS A 39 -0.65 12.37 -13.84
N THR A 40 -0.80 13.03 -14.97
CA THR A 40 0.29 13.74 -15.62
C THR A 40 0.29 15.20 -15.18
N ARG A 41 1.43 15.67 -14.70
CA ARG A 41 1.64 17.09 -14.38
C ARG A 41 2.52 17.71 -15.44
N THR A 42 2.10 18.84 -16.00
CA THR A 42 2.99 19.69 -16.79
C THR A 42 3.64 20.68 -15.85
N GLN A 43 4.96 20.60 -15.67
CA GLN A 43 5.72 21.66 -15.04
C GLN A 43 6.08 22.70 -16.09
N ILE A 44 5.54 23.90 -15.90
CA ILE A 44 5.96 25.08 -16.65
C ILE A 44 7.25 25.54 -16.00
N THR A 45 8.35 25.50 -16.74
CA THR A 45 9.66 26.01 -16.32
C THR A 45 9.95 27.34 -16.99
N ASP A 46 10.90 28.11 -16.46
CA ASP A 46 11.34 29.38 -17.08
C ASP A 46 12.04 29.21 -18.44
N ALA A 47 12.37 27.96 -18.82
CA ALA A 47 12.67 27.60 -20.19
C ALA A 47 11.35 27.38 -20.94
N ASP A 48 11.20 27.95 -22.15
CA ASP A 48 10.05 27.82 -23.08
C ASP A 48 9.69 26.38 -23.51
N MET A 49 10.22 25.36 -22.81
CA MET A 49 9.90 23.95 -22.94
C MET A 49 9.23 23.46 -21.65
N GLY A 50 7.94 23.13 -21.71
CA GLY A 50 7.26 22.47 -20.60
C GLY A 50 7.72 21.02 -20.44
N ALA A 51 8.03 20.60 -19.21
CA ALA A 51 8.35 19.21 -18.90
C ALA A 51 7.08 18.49 -18.43
N GLN A 52 6.70 17.39 -19.08
CA GLN A 52 5.64 16.50 -18.60
C GLN A 52 6.24 15.44 -17.66
N THR A 53 5.71 15.37 -16.45
CA THR A 53 6.06 14.34 -15.46
C THR A 53 4.84 13.50 -15.14
N SER A 54 5.03 12.18 -15.05
CA SER A 54 4.00 11.26 -14.55
C SER A 54 4.09 11.21 -13.02
N HIS A 55 2.94 11.29 -12.37
CA HIS A 55 2.81 11.21 -10.92
C HIS A 55 1.82 10.10 -10.56
N THR A 56 2.21 9.26 -9.60
CA THR A 56 1.37 8.21 -9.03
C THR A 56 1.18 8.50 -7.56
N THR A 57 -0.06 8.69 -7.11
CA THR A 57 -0.39 8.84 -5.70
C THR A 57 -1.04 7.56 -5.20
N ARG A 58 -0.42 6.91 -4.21
CA ARG A 58 -1.01 5.78 -3.49
C ARG A 58 -1.74 6.28 -2.25
N HIS A 59 -3.04 6.09 -2.21
CA HIS A 59 -3.87 6.38 -1.04
C HIS A 59 -4.02 5.10 -0.23
N ILE A 60 -3.54 5.11 1.01
CA ILE A 60 -3.75 4.03 1.97
C ILE A 60 -5.03 4.34 2.74
N SER A 61 -5.97 3.41 2.76
CA SER A 61 -7.30 3.57 3.38
C SER A 61 -7.50 2.64 4.57
N SER A 62 -6.81 1.50 4.60
CA SER A 62 -6.83 0.58 5.74
C SER A 62 -5.57 -0.27 5.80
N TYR A 63 -5.35 -0.88 6.95
CA TYR A 63 -4.33 -1.88 7.21
C TYR A 63 -5.01 -3.20 7.55
N LEU A 64 -4.59 -4.28 6.89
CA LEU A 64 -5.05 -5.63 7.17
C LEU A 64 -3.92 -6.39 7.86
N PRO A 65 -3.95 -6.54 9.19
CA PRO A 65 -2.94 -7.30 9.91
C PRO A 65 -3.04 -8.79 9.57
N MET A 66 -1.90 -9.46 9.59
CA MET A 66 -1.81 -10.92 9.61
C MET A 66 -1.67 -11.41 11.06
N ASP A 67 -2.09 -12.65 11.32
CA ASP A 67 -2.11 -13.21 12.68
C ASP A 67 -0.69 -13.61 13.16
N GLY A 68 0.29 -13.70 12.24
CA GLY A 68 1.70 -13.92 12.58
C GLY A 68 2.66 -13.97 11.39
N LEU A 69 3.95 -14.03 11.71
CA LEU A 69 5.04 -14.20 10.73
C LEU A 69 4.90 -15.51 9.95
N GLY A 70 5.11 -15.46 8.63
CA GLY A 70 5.09 -16.64 7.77
C GLY A 70 3.71 -17.15 7.39
N GLU A 71 2.64 -16.40 7.72
CA GLU A 71 1.32 -16.68 7.14
C GLU A 71 1.23 -16.28 5.66
N MET A 72 1.94 -15.23 5.28
CA MET A 72 1.95 -14.73 3.90
C MET A 72 2.82 -15.57 2.97
N TYR A 73 3.87 -16.20 3.49
CA TYR A 73 4.88 -16.87 2.68
C TYR A 73 5.35 -18.17 3.32
N SER A 74 5.67 -19.15 2.49
CA SER A 74 6.35 -20.38 2.90
C SER A 74 7.76 -20.09 3.43
N GLY A 75 8.41 -21.10 4.04
CA GLY A 75 9.78 -20.97 4.53
C GLY A 75 10.85 -20.63 3.46
N SER A 76 10.51 -20.70 2.16
CA SER A 76 11.35 -20.25 1.05
C SER A 76 11.07 -18.81 0.61
N GLY A 77 10.14 -18.11 1.26
CA GLY A 77 9.68 -16.77 0.88
C GLY A 77 8.66 -16.74 -0.25
N ALA A 78 8.20 -17.90 -0.76
CA ALA A 78 7.14 -17.94 -1.76
C ALA A 78 5.78 -17.61 -1.13
N VAL A 79 5.09 -16.60 -1.66
CA VAL A 79 3.74 -16.20 -1.21
C VAL A 79 2.78 -17.38 -1.37
N ARG A 80 1.93 -17.60 -0.37
CA ARG A 80 0.95 -18.69 -0.38
C ARG A 80 -0.31 -18.25 -1.12
N ASP A 81 -0.78 -19.09 -2.05
CA ASP A 81 -1.94 -18.78 -2.91
C ASP A 81 -3.24 -18.55 -2.12
N ASP A 82 -3.41 -19.26 -1.01
CA ASP A 82 -4.56 -19.12 -0.11
C ASP A 82 -4.57 -17.76 0.59
N THR A 83 -3.41 -17.28 1.06
CA THR A 83 -3.28 -15.94 1.64
C THR A 83 -3.57 -14.86 0.60
N LEU A 84 -3.03 -15.00 -0.61
CA LEU A 84 -3.30 -14.05 -1.70
C LEU A 84 -4.80 -14.00 -2.06
N ALA A 85 -5.46 -15.15 -2.13
CA ALA A 85 -6.89 -15.25 -2.41
C ALA A 85 -7.72 -14.54 -1.32
N ARG A 86 -7.45 -14.81 -0.04
CA ARG A 86 -8.15 -14.19 1.10
C ARG A 86 -8.02 -12.67 1.09
N VAL A 87 -6.81 -12.16 0.86
CA VAL A 87 -6.54 -10.71 0.83
C VAL A 87 -7.22 -10.06 -0.37
N THR A 88 -7.21 -10.72 -1.52
CA THR A 88 -7.88 -10.23 -2.74
C THR A 88 -9.39 -10.19 -2.56
N GLU A 89 -9.98 -11.22 -1.97
CA GLU A 89 -11.41 -11.28 -1.67
C GLU A 89 -11.82 -10.18 -0.68
N PHE A 90 -11.07 -10.01 0.41
CA PHE A 90 -11.31 -8.95 1.39
C PHE A 90 -11.20 -7.56 0.76
N ALA A 91 -10.14 -7.31 -0.02
CA ALA A 91 -9.95 -6.03 -0.69
C ALA A 91 -11.10 -5.74 -1.67
N HIS A 92 -11.47 -6.72 -2.49
CA HIS A 92 -12.57 -6.60 -3.45
C HIS A 92 -13.92 -6.34 -2.77
N ALA A 93 -14.23 -7.06 -1.68
CA ALA A 93 -15.45 -6.86 -0.90
C ALA A 93 -15.57 -5.44 -0.30
N ASN A 94 -14.44 -4.78 -0.07
CA ASN A 94 -14.37 -3.41 0.46
C ASN A 94 -14.12 -2.34 -0.61
N HIS A 95 -14.14 -2.71 -1.90
CA HIS A 95 -13.79 -1.82 -3.02
C HIS A 95 -12.38 -1.19 -2.89
N LEU A 96 -11.44 -1.94 -2.31
CA LEU A 96 -10.05 -1.56 -2.14
C LEU A 96 -9.13 -2.43 -3.01
N SER A 97 -7.88 -1.99 -3.14
CA SER A 97 -6.80 -2.75 -3.77
C SER A 97 -5.59 -2.79 -2.83
N VAL A 98 -4.78 -3.83 -2.96
CA VAL A 98 -3.49 -3.89 -2.25
C VAL A 98 -2.54 -2.86 -2.89
N VAL A 99 -2.06 -1.90 -2.09
CA VAL A 99 -1.13 -0.83 -2.51
C VAL A 99 0.26 -0.96 -1.90
N GLY A 100 0.43 -1.91 -0.97
CA GLY A 100 1.69 -2.23 -0.30
C GLY A 100 1.53 -3.28 0.81
N TRP A 101 2.60 -3.48 1.57
CA TRP A 101 2.67 -4.34 2.75
C TRP A 101 3.69 -3.74 3.74
N CYS A 102 3.54 -4.02 5.04
CA CYS A 102 4.47 -3.58 6.08
C CYS A 102 4.63 -4.61 7.19
#